data_AF-A0A2N1RNI1-F1
#
_entry.id   AF-A0A2N1RNI1-F1
#
_cell.length_a   1.000
_cell.length_b   1.000
_cell.length_c   1.000
_cell.angle_alpha   90.00
_cell.angle_beta   90.00
_cell.angle_gamma   90.00
#
_symmetry.space_group_name_H-M   'P 1'
#
loop_
_entity.id
_entity.type
_entity.pdbx_description
1 polymer ?
#
loop_
_entity_poly.entity_id
_entity_poly.type
_entity_poly.pdbx_seq_one_letter_code
_entity_poly.pdbx_strand_id
1 'polypeptide(L)'
;MVSWGKIIAALLFSWAVSAVPLQAAGWSQVNENGFGNPKNDFIRTMAIYGSNLVLGIRNAATGAELWEYDGASFARIDGSLMNPSNVEINSMAVLGDALIVATWNATNGFEIWTYKDKIFSLSEQGGLGDPHNIGATSMVMFNGRIYLGTSNSITGTEIWSFDGHSWTQVNADGFGKAGNAATFSLAPYGSRLLVGTWSLIEGEPAQVWSYDGSQWTQINEDGFGNSDNVAVFSLAVYRDILYAGVFNKHSGAEMWSYDGSQWTQINANGFGDSDNVAVFSLAVFNDILYAGTWNTAGGTQIWSFAGSGWNLAGMAGFGDKGNVNTQNMTVFRNTLYVGTENSVSGAELWALQPPLGTRGTGSGGSCFIATAAFGSPMMGQVEILRQFRDRYLLTNAIGKKFVSWYYRNGNVIASYIEYRPLAKAAVRLALYPLIGFSFLLISGYLPFVIVGLFLFKFLFFRFRPKKLSAQ
;
A
#
# COMPACT_ATOMS: atom_id res chain seq x y z
N MET A 1 -26.34 7.35 34.86
CA MET A 1 -26.75 8.23 33.74
C MET A 1 -25.99 9.54 33.86
N VAL A 2 -24.87 9.67 33.15
CA VAL A 2 -24.06 10.89 33.16
C VAL A 2 -24.44 11.69 31.93
N SER A 3 -24.96 12.91 32.15
CA SER A 3 -25.48 13.77 31.10
C SER A 3 -24.34 14.43 30.31
N TRP A 4 -24.44 14.39 28.99
CA TRP A 4 -23.49 14.92 27.99
C TRP A 4 -23.27 16.44 28.01
N GLY A 5 -23.89 17.19 28.93
CA GLY A 5 -23.87 18.65 28.97
C GLY A 5 -22.64 19.31 29.63
N LYS A 6 -21.69 18.56 30.19
CA LYS A 6 -20.57 19.13 30.98
C LYS A 6 -19.18 19.09 30.33
N ILE A 7 -19.04 18.60 29.09
CA ILE A 7 -17.73 18.48 28.42
C ILE A 7 -17.36 19.74 27.60
N ILE A 8 -18.27 20.71 27.43
CA ILE A 8 -18.06 21.88 26.56
C ILE A 8 -17.41 23.08 27.29
N ALA A 9 -17.19 23.02 28.61
CA ALA A 9 -16.70 24.16 29.39
C ALA A 9 -15.20 24.13 29.76
N ALA A 10 -14.42 23.13 29.34
CA ALA A 10 -13.06 22.91 29.87
C ALA A 10 -11.91 23.06 28.85
N LEU A 11 -12.10 23.71 27.69
CA LEU A 11 -11.03 23.86 26.69
C LEU A 11 -10.86 25.28 26.14
N LEU A 12 -11.03 26.29 27.01
CA LEU A 12 -10.54 27.65 26.76
C LEU A 12 -9.47 27.96 27.81
N PHE A 13 -8.31 28.44 27.34
CA PHE A 13 -7.04 28.75 28.03
C PHE A 13 -6.00 27.63 28.13
N SER A 14 -5.04 27.59 27.20
CA SER A 14 -3.74 28.24 27.41
C SER A 14 -2.93 28.29 26.09
N TRP A 15 -2.29 29.43 25.84
CA TRP A 15 -1.20 29.59 24.89
C TRP A 15 0.10 29.59 25.70
N ALA A 16 1.06 28.76 25.32
CA ALA A 16 2.47 28.97 25.61
C ALA A 16 3.29 28.44 24.43
N VAL A 17 3.98 29.37 23.78
CA VAL A 17 4.92 29.15 22.69
C VAL A 17 6.21 28.59 23.29
N SER A 18 6.62 27.42 22.85
CA SER A 18 8.01 26.98 22.91
C SER A 18 8.42 26.55 21.50
N ALA A 19 9.47 27.17 20.97
CA ALA A 19 10.00 26.90 19.64
C ALA A 19 10.39 25.43 19.51
N VAL A 20 9.65 24.69 18.68
CA VAL A 20 10.00 23.34 18.23
C VAL A 20 10.87 23.50 16.98
N PRO A 21 12.01 22.78 16.84
CA PRO A 21 12.85 22.85 15.65
C PRO A 21 12.04 22.46 14.41
N LEU A 22 12.42 22.98 13.23
CA LEU A 22 11.76 22.69 11.95
C LEU A 22 11.62 21.18 11.71
N GLN A 23 10.45 20.63 12.07
CA GLN A 23 10.08 19.26 11.79
C GLN A 23 9.66 19.21 10.31
N ALA A 24 10.28 18.31 9.54
CA ALA A 24 9.94 18.03 8.15
C ALA A 24 8.41 18.01 8.00
N ALA A 25 7.85 18.86 7.16
CA ALA A 25 6.40 19.08 7.09
C ALA A 25 5.63 17.76 6.94
N GLY A 26 5.07 17.25 8.04
CA GLY A 26 4.24 16.04 8.12
C GLY A 26 4.95 14.73 8.52
N TRP A 27 6.29 14.67 8.51
CA TRP A 27 7.03 13.46 8.86
C TRP A 27 7.49 13.45 10.32
N SER A 28 7.29 12.32 11.00
CA SER A 28 7.80 12.06 12.33
C SER A 28 8.47 10.70 12.40
N GLN A 29 9.66 10.65 12.97
CA GLN A 29 10.30 9.38 13.31
C GLN A 29 9.49 8.65 14.39
N VAL A 30 9.37 7.33 14.25
CA VAL A 30 8.50 6.49 15.08
C VAL A 30 9.31 5.66 16.08
N ASN A 31 10.53 5.27 15.72
CA ASN A 31 11.43 4.47 16.55
C ASN A 31 12.65 5.29 17.00
N GLU A 32 13.32 4.85 18.07
CA GLU A 32 14.72 5.21 18.30
C GLU A 32 15.59 4.57 17.20
N ASN A 33 16.67 5.22 16.77
CA ASN A 33 17.51 4.70 15.69
C ASN A 33 17.95 3.26 15.96
N GLY A 34 17.77 2.39 14.96
CA GLY A 34 18.03 0.96 15.09
C GLY A 34 17.19 0.25 16.16
N PHE A 35 16.05 0.81 16.56
CA PHE A 35 15.20 0.24 17.62
C PHE A 35 15.98 0.07 18.94
N GLY A 36 16.87 1.02 19.23
CA GLY A 36 17.78 1.00 20.39
C GLY A 36 19.08 0.22 20.17
N ASN A 37 19.27 -0.41 19.00
CA ASN A 37 20.51 -1.08 18.61
C ASN A 37 20.96 -0.58 17.21
N PRO A 38 22.04 0.21 17.08
CA PRO A 38 22.48 0.76 15.79
C PRO A 38 22.91 -0.32 14.77
N LYS A 39 23.06 -1.59 15.20
CA LYS A 39 23.28 -2.71 14.28
C LYS A 39 22.03 -3.14 13.53
N ASN A 40 20.83 -2.80 14.02
CA ASN A 40 19.60 -2.89 13.24
C ASN A 40 19.63 -1.79 12.19
N ASP A 41 20.25 -2.08 11.06
CA ASP A 41 20.69 -1.08 10.10
C ASP A 41 19.80 -0.99 8.87
N PHE A 42 18.83 -1.88 8.71
CA PHE A 42 17.93 -1.86 7.56
C PHE A 42 16.52 -2.36 7.89
N ILE A 43 15.49 -1.53 7.70
CA ILE A 43 14.10 -1.99 7.57
C ILE A 43 13.87 -2.39 6.10
N ARG A 44 13.97 -3.69 5.83
CA ARG A 44 13.96 -4.23 4.46
C ARG A 44 12.56 -4.35 3.88
N THR A 45 11.62 -4.82 4.67
CA THR A 45 10.26 -5.12 4.23
C THR A 45 9.25 -4.89 5.34
N MET A 46 8.01 -4.56 4.97
CA MET A 46 6.92 -4.37 5.90
C MET A 46 5.66 -5.07 5.39
N ALA A 47 4.87 -5.62 6.31
CA ALA A 47 3.58 -6.23 6.01
C ALA A 47 2.57 -5.93 7.11
N ILE A 48 1.29 -5.83 6.75
CA ILE A 48 0.22 -5.67 7.74
C ILE A 48 -0.30 -7.06 8.08
N TYR A 49 -0.09 -7.49 9.32
CA TYR A 49 -0.51 -8.80 9.81
C TYR A 49 -1.34 -8.65 11.09
N GLY A 50 -2.56 -9.15 11.06
CA GLY A 50 -3.54 -8.92 12.12
C GLY A 50 -3.83 -7.43 12.31
N SER A 51 -3.58 -6.91 13.51
CA SER A 51 -3.77 -5.49 13.85
C SER A 51 -2.49 -4.66 13.79
N ASN A 52 -1.37 -5.27 13.41
CA ASN A 52 -0.03 -4.72 13.60
C ASN A 52 0.67 -4.54 12.25
N LEU A 53 1.60 -3.59 12.22
CA LEU A 53 2.60 -3.48 11.16
C LEU A 53 3.78 -4.36 11.56
N VAL A 54 4.12 -5.35 10.74
CA VAL A 54 5.28 -6.21 10.93
C VAL A 54 6.43 -5.72 10.08
N LEU A 55 7.61 -5.63 10.66
CA LEU A 55 8.84 -5.13 10.04
C LEU A 55 9.88 -6.25 10.00
N GLY A 56 10.43 -6.49 8.80
CA GLY A 56 11.61 -7.31 8.61
C GLY A 56 12.86 -6.43 8.65
N ILE A 57 13.71 -6.66 9.65
CA ILE A 57 14.88 -5.83 9.96
C ILE A 57 16.14 -6.67 9.78
N ARG A 58 17.17 -6.09 9.16
CA ARG A 58 18.53 -6.64 9.21
C ARG A 58 19.25 -6.10 10.43
N ASN A 59 19.84 -7.01 11.20
CA ASN A 59 20.88 -6.68 12.14
C ASN A 59 22.24 -7.10 11.57
N ALA A 60 23.16 -6.16 11.37
CA ALA A 60 24.48 -6.43 10.82
C ALA A 60 25.35 -7.37 11.70
N ALA A 61 24.97 -7.61 12.96
CA ALA A 61 25.68 -8.52 13.86
C ALA A 61 24.93 -9.84 14.12
N THR A 62 23.60 -9.80 14.25
CA THR A 62 22.78 -10.97 14.63
C THR A 62 21.88 -11.50 13.52
N GLY A 63 21.86 -10.87 12.36
CA GLY A 63 21.09 -11.30 11.19
C GLY A 63 19.65 -10.81 11.20
N ALA A 64 18.75 -11.63 10.64
CA ALA A 64 17.35 -11.28 10.45
C ALA A 64 16.58 -11.10 11.78
N GLU A 65 15.84 -10.01 11.91
CA GLU A 65 14.93 -9.76 13.04
C GLU A 65 13.53 -9.39 12.55
N LEU A 66 12.51 -9.98 13.17
CA LEU A 66 11.12 -9.63 12.92
C LEU A 66 10.54 -8.84 14.11
N TRP A 67 9.89 -7.73 13.82
CA TRP A 67 9.31 -6.83 14.83
C TRP A 67 7.86 -6.53 14.49
N GLU A 68 7.03 -6.30 15.49
CA GLU A 68 5.66 -5.80 15.34
C GLU A 68 5.51 -4.42 15.96
N TYR A 69 4.67 -3.62 15.31
CA TYR A 69 4.27 -2.28 15.75
C TYR A 69 2.75 -2.19 15.81
N ASP A 70 2.22 -1.92 16.99
CA ASP A 70 0.78 -1.85 17.25
C ASP A 70 0.20 -0.43 17.06
N GLY A 71 0.99 0.53 16.59
CA GLY A 71 0.62 1.95 16.51
C GLY A 71 1.02 2.78 17.72
N ALA A 72 1.59 2.18 18.76
CA ALA A 72 2.06 2.87 19.96
C ALA A 72 3.43 2.36 20.43
N SER A 73 3.67 1.06 20.34
CA SER A 73 4.87 0.41 20.83
C SER A 73 5.37 -0.67 19.87
N PHE A 74 6.68 -0.94 19.96
CA PHE A 74 7.33 -2.02 19.24
C PHE A 74 7.53 -3.22 20.15
N ALA A 75 7.33 -4.41 19.60
CA ALA A 75 7.74 -5.66 20.22
C ALA A 75 8.53 -6.48 19.21
N ARG A 76 9.68 -7.01 19.63
CA ARG A 76 10.37 -8.01 18.83
C ARG A 76 9.56 -9.31 18.87
N ILE A 77 9.37 -9.92 17.72
CA ILE A 77 8.80 -11.26 17.63
C ILE A 77 9.93 -12.23 17.96
N ASP A 78 9.96 -12.74 19.20
CA ASP A 78 11.01 -13.63 19.69
C ASP A 78 11.09 -14.90 18.81
N GLY A 79 12.31 -15.22 18.41
CA GLY A 79 12.63 -16.08 17.29
C GLY A 79 13.53 -17.24 17.69
N SER A 80 13.07 -18.15 18.54
CA SER A 80 13.57 -19.54 18.54
C SER A 80 13.32 -20.29 17.21
N LEU A 81 13.04 -19.56 16.13
CA LEU A 81 12.13 -19.91 15.06
C LEU A 81 12.54 -19.32 13.69
N MET A 82 13.75 -18.77 13.59
CA MET A 82 14.43 -18.56 12.31
C MET A 82 15.82 -19.16 12.43
N ASN A 83 16.26 -19.85 11.37
CA ASN A 83 17.61 -20.38 11.29
C ASN A 83 18.61 -19.26 11.65
N PRO A 84 19.49 -19.44 12.67
CA PRO A 84 20.43 -18.39 13.09
C PRO A 84 21.39 -17.93 11.98
N SER A 85 21.52 -18.72 10.92
CA SER A 85 22.27 -18.33 9.72
C SER A 85 21.54 -17.32 8.84
N ASN A 86 20.24 -17.09 9.06
CA ASN A 86 19.45 -16.09 8.31
C ASN A 86 19.91 -14.69 8.66
N VAL A 87 20.43 -13.99 7.66
CA VAL A 87 21.00 -12.65 7.84
C VAL A 87 20.04 -11.55 7.39
N GLU A 88 19.04 -11.86 6.55
CA GLU A 88 18.04 -10.89 6.08
C GLU A 88 16.65 -11.50 5.92
N ILE A 89 15.61 -10.67 6.04
CA ILE A 89 14.24 -10.98 5.60
C ILE A 89 14.03 -10.27 4.27
N ASN A 90 13.94 -11.01 3.17
CA ASN A 90 13.87 -10.43 1.83
C ASN A 90 12.49 -9.85 1.51
N SER A 91 11.44 -10.61 1.80
CA SER A 91 10.06 -10.21 1.50
C SER A 91 9.06 -10.92 2.41
N MET A 92 7.84 -10.37 2.48
CA MET A 92 6.75 -10.91 3.30
C MET A 92 5.42 -10.71 2.59
N ALA A 93 4.49 -11.64 2.80
CA ALA A 93 3.09 -11.51 2.37
C ALA A 93 2.16 -12.22 3.35
N VAL A 94 0.89 -11.82 3.39
CA VAL A 94 -0.12 -12.44 4.25
C VAL A 94 -1.07 -13.27 3.41
N LEU A 95 -1.21 -14.56 3.77
CA LEU A 95 -2.17 -15.48 3.16
C LEU A 95 -3.17 -15.95 4.23
N GLY A 96 -4.40 -15.46 4.14
CA GLY A 96 -5.43 -15.76 5.14
C GLY A 96 -5.06 -15.19 6.50
N ASP A 97 -4.80 -16.07 7.46
CA ASP A 97 -4.40 -15.75 8.84
C ASP A 97 -2.93 -16.08 9.13
N ALA A 98 -2.12 -16.32 8.10
CA ALA A 98 -0.70 -16.61 8.22
C ALA A 98 0.15 -15.53 7.52
N LEU A 99 1.29 -15.21 8.12
CA LEU A 99 2.33 -14.40 7.52
C LEU A 99 3.39 -15.31 6.90
N ILE A 100 3.62 -15.19 5.60
CA ILE A 100 4.70 -15.86 4.89
C ILE A 100 5.90 -14.93 4.88
N VAL A 101 7.04 -15.45 5.34
CA VAL A 101 8.29 -14.72 5.53
C VAL A 101 9.38 -15.43 4.76
N ALA A 102 10.00 -14.76 3.78
CA ALA A 102 11.20 -15.29 3.15
C ALA A 102 12.45 -14.66 3.75
N THR A 103 13.40 -15.52 4.09
CA THR A 103 14.69 -15.14 4.65
C THR A 103 15.82 -15.55 3.72
N TRP A 104 16.97 -14.92 3.88
CA TRP A 104 18.18 -15.31 3.17
C TRP A 104 19.28 -15.72 4.14
N ASN A 105 19.95 -16.83 3.84
CA ASN A 105 21.24 -17.16 4.43
C ASN A 105 22.25 -17.61 3.37
N ALA A 106 23.54 -17.37 3.65
CA ALA A 106 24.63 -17.66 2.73
C ALA A 106 24.92 -19.16 2.52
N THR A 107 24.33 -20.06 3.32
CA THR A 107 24.64 -21.49 3.30
C THR A 107 23.61 -22.31 2.51
N ASN A 108 22.33 -22.00 2.68
CA ASN A 108 21.20 -22.77 2.16
C ASN A 108 20.38 -22.01 1.10
N GLY A 109 20.79 -20.79 0.74
CA GLY A 109 20.00 -19.90 -0.09
C GLY A 109 18.86 -19.26 0.68
N PHE A 110 17.76 -18.94 0.00
CA PHE A 110 16.56 -18.44 0.70
C PHE A 110 15.73 -19.58 1.30
N GLU A 111 15.08 -19.27 2.42
CA GLU A 111 14.13 -20.14 3.11
C GLU A 111 12.77 -19.44 3.17
N ILE A 112 11.69 -20.20 3.21
CA ILE A 112 10.32 -19.68 3.37
C ILE A 112 9.75 -20.24 4.67
N TRP A 113 9.27 -19.33 5.50
CA TRP A 113 8.68 -19.62 6.80
C TRP A 113 7.23 -19.19 6.82
N THR A 114 6.38 -19.99 7.45
CA THR A 114 5.00 -19.61 7.77
C THR A 114 4.94 -19.24 9.24
N TYR A 115 4.50 -18.02 9.55
CA TYR A 115 4.24 -17.54 10.90
C TYR A 115 2.74 -17.46 11.16
N LYS A 116 2.27 -18.25 12.12
CA LYS A 116 0.86 -18.31 12.52
C LYS A 116 0.75 -18.67 14.00
N ASP A 117 -0.16 -18.01 14.71
CA ASP A 117 -0.40 -18.27 16.15
C ASP A 117 0.87 -18.26 17.02
N LYS A 118 1.80 -17.34 16.69
CA LYS A 118 3.12 -17.19 17.34
C LYS A 118 4.09 -18.36 17.15
N ILE A 119 3.82 -19.23 16.18
CA ILE A 119 4.68 -20.36 15.81
C ILE A 119 5.19 -20.12 14.40
N PHE A 120 6.49 -20.33 14.18
CA PHE A 120 7.02 -20.47 12.84
C PHE A 120 7.15 -21.94 12.47
N SER A 121 6.85 -22.23 11.21
CA SER A 121 7.12 -23.52 10.58
C SER A 121 7.85 -23.30 9.27
N LEU A 122 9.01 -23.96 9.11
CA LEU A 122 9.73 -23.98 7.85
C LEU A 122 8.81 -24.59 6.79
N SER A 123 8.53 -23.81 5.75
CA SER A 123 7.65 -24.20 4.65
C SER A 123 8.48 -24.72 3.49
N GLU A 124 9.56 -24.03 3.13
CA GLU A 124 10.48 -24.41 2.06
C GLU A 124 11.91 -24.00 2.38
N GLN A 125 12.88 -24.69 1.80
CA GLN A 125 14.32 -24.40 1.89
C GLN A 125 15.03 -24.74 0.57
N GLY A 126 16.25 -24.23 0.37
CA GLY A 126 17.05 -24.56 -0.80
C GLY A 126 16.53 -23.93 -2.09
N GLY A 127 16.03 -22.70 -2.00
CA GLY A 127 15.65 -21.92 -3.20
C GLY A 127 14.54 -22.55 -4.04
N LEU A 128 13.57 -23.22 -3.40
CA LEU A 128 12.47 -23.94 -4.06
C LEU A 128 12.95 -25.06 -5.02
N GLY A 129 14.12 -25.63 -4.74
CA GLY A 129 14.71 -26.73 -5.52
C GLY A 129 15.83 -26.29 -6.46
N ASP A 130 16.03 -24.99 -6.69
CA ASP A 130 17.23 -24.47 -7.37
C ASP A 130 18.21 -23.87 -6.33
N PRO A 131 19.43 -24.43 -6.16
CA PRO A 131 20.43 -23.85 -5.26
C PRO A 131 20.96 -22.47 -5.70
N HIS A 132 20.73 -22.03 -6.94
CA HIS A 132 21.14 -20.71 -7.44
C HIS A 132 20.11 -19.62 -7.14
N ASN A 133 18.93 -20.00 -6.66
CA ASN A 133 17.96 -19.07 -6.10
C ASN A 133 18.45 -18.55 -4.75
N ILE A 134 19.20 -17.45 -4.80
CA ILE A 134 19.83 -16.82 -3.64
C ILE A 134 18.95 -15.80 -2.93
N GLY A 135 17.78 -15.44 -3.47
CA GLY A 135 16.88 -14.50 -2.81
C GLY A 135 15.43 -14.67 -3.22
N ALA A 136 14.53 -14.35 -2.31
CA ALA A 136 13.09 -14.24 -2.56
C ALA A 136 12.71 -12.75 -2.48
N THR A 137 13.01 -12.04 -3.55
CA THR A 137 13.18 -10.57 -3.57
C THR A 137 11.87 -9.79 -3.54
N SER A 138 10.75 -10.41 -3.89
CA SER A 138 9.44 -9.78 -3.85
C SER A 138 8.34 -10.82 -3.57
N MET A 139 7.28 -10.39 -2.89
CA MET A 139 6.07 -11.19 -2.68
C MET A 139 4.81 -10.33 -2.77
N VAL A 140 3.75 -10.85 -3.40
CA VAL A 140 2.45 -10.18 -3.43
C VAL A 140 1.29 -11.18 -3.43
N MET A 141 0.18 -10.81 -2.81
CA MET A 141 -1.08 -11.52 -2.95
C MET A 141 -1.78 -11.12 -4.25
N PHE A 142 -2.13 -12.11 -5.07
CA PHE A 142 -2.89 -11.90 -6.30
C PHE A 142 -3.80 -13.10 -6.58
N ASN A 143 -5.08 -12.84 -6.84
CA ASN A 143 -6.10 -13.87 -7.13
C ASN A 143 -6.13 -15.05 -6.14
N GLY A 144 -5.93 -14.77 -4.85
CA GLY A 144 -5.97 -15.78 -3.78
C GLY A 144 -4.71 -16.64 -3.65
N ARG A 145 -3.65 -16.33 -4.40
CA ARG A 145 -2.33 -16.96 -4.31
C ARG A 145 -1.28 -15.94 -3.90
N ILE A 146 -0.20 -16.40 -3.28
CA ILE A 146 1.03 -15.60 -3.18
C ILE A 146 1.80 -15.81 -4.47
N TYR A 147 2.35 -14.73 -5.01
CA TYR A 147 3.39 -14.78 -6.04
C TYR A 147 4.70 -14.29 -5.44
N LEU A 148 5.78 -14.98 -5.74
CA LEU A 148 7.13 -14.72 -5.25
C LEU A 148 8.08 -14.60 -6.43
N GLY A 149 8.91 -13.56 -6.45
CA GLY A 149 10.00 -13.40 -7.40
C GLY A 149 11.33 -13.75 -6.76
N THR A 150 12.20 -14.44 -7.49
CA THR A 150 13.53 -14.84 -6.99
C THR A 150 14.65 -13.97 -7.52
N SER A 151 15.84 -14.10 -6.91
CA SER A 151 17.12 -13.68 -7.47
C SER A 151 17.97 -14.90 -7.77
N ASN A 152 18.38 -15.05 -9.03
CA ASN A 152 19.20 -16.12 -9.56
C ASN A 152 20.04 -15.57 -10.72
N SER A 153 21.34 -15.40 -10.47
CA SER A 153 22.28 -14.81 -11.43
C SER A 153 22.80 -15.79 -12.49
N ILE A 154 22.36 -17.05 -12.45
CA ILE A 154 22.87 -18.12 -13.30
C ILE A 154 21.87 -18.46 -14.40
N THR A 155 20.62 -18.78 -14.02
CA THR A 155 19.55 -19.13 -14.97
C THR A 155 18.52 -18.03 -15.15
N GLY A 156 18.53 -17.02 -14.28
CA GLY A 156 17.60 -15.89 -14.28
C GLY A 156 16.47 -16.08 -13.27
N THR A 157 15.75 -15.00 -13.01
CA THR A 157 14.67 -14.92 -12.02
C THR A 157 13.54 -15.91 -12.31
N GLU A 158 13.01 -16.49 -11.25
CA GLU A 158 11.85 -17.37 -11.28
C GLU A 158 10.69 -16.68 -10.57
N ILE A 159 9.49 -16.91 -11.09
CA ILE A 159 8.24 -16.51 -10.49
C ILE A 159 7.53 -17.76 -10.00
N TRP A 160 7.27 -17.82 -8.70
CA TRP A 160 6.59 -18.93 -8.05
C TRP A 160 5.22 -18.49 -7.56
N SER A 161 4.22 -19.36 -7.69
CA SER A 161 2.89 -19.18 -7.11
C SER A 161 2.63 -20.17 -5.99
N PHE A 162 1.97 -19.74 -4.92
CA PHE A 162 1.60 -20.56 -3.77
C PHE A 162 0.11 -20.48 -3.50
N ASP A 163 -0.55 -21.62 -3.36
CA ASP A 163 -1.99 -21.74 -3.12
C ASP A 163 -2.39 -22.07 -1.69
N GLY A 164 -1.44 -21.98 -0.77
CA GLY A 164 -1.61 -22.40 0.62
C GLY A 164 -1.16 -23.83 0.87
N HIS A 165 -0.85 -24.61 -0.17
CA HIS A 165 -0.39 -25.99 -0.02
C HIS A 165 0.92 -26.26 -0.75
N SER A 166 1.06 -25.80 -2.00
CA SER A 166 2.26 -26.06 -2.79
C SER A 166 2.72 -24.85 -3.59
N TRP A 167 4.05 -24.77 -3.77
CA TRP A 167 4.70 -23.82 -4.66
C TRP A 167 4.76 -24.40 -6.08
N THR A 168 4.54 -23.55 -7.08
CA THR A 168 4.66 -23.92 -8.50
C THR A 168 5.26 -22.76 -9.27
N GLN A 169 6.36 -23.02 -9.98
CA GLN A 169 6.95 -22.05 -10.88
C GLN A 169 6.00 -21.76 -12.05
N VAL A 170 5.86 -20.48 -12.42
CA VAL A 170 4.88 -20.02 -13.42
C VAL A 170 5.52 -19.24 -14.57
N ASN A 171 6.84 -19.15 -14.66
CA ASN A 171 7.58 -18.62 -15.80
C ASN A 171 8.68 -19.59 -16.23
N ALA A 172 9.24 -19.38 -17.42
CA ALA A 172 10.57 -19.90 -17.74
C ALA A 172 11.63 -19.01 -17.07
N ASP A 173 12.73 -19.60 -16.58
CA ASP A 173 13.82 -18.89 -15.89
C ASP A 173 14.25 -17.65 -16.67
N GLY A 174 14.33 -16.52 -15.98
CA GLY A 174 14.71 -15.23 -16.56
C GLY A 174 13.78 -14.74 -17.67
N PHE A 175 12.56 -15.28 -17.77
CA PHE A 175 11.67 -15.08 -18.93
C PHE A 175 12.34 -15.48 -20.27
N GLY A 176 13.21 -16.50 -20.23
CA GLY A 176 14.00 -16.97 -21.37
C GLY A 176 15.34 -16.24 -21.55
N LYS A 177 15.68 -15.28 -20.68
CA LYS A 177 16.97 -14.56 -20.67
C LYS A 177 17.62 -14.65 -19.28
N ALA A 178 18.72 -15.40 -19.16
CA ALA A 178 19.42 -15.56 -17.88
C ALA A 178 19.90 -14.24 -17.25
N GLY A 179 20.13 -13.21 -18.08
CA GLY A 179 20.50 -11.87 -17.60
C GLY A 179 19.43 -11.19 -16.76
N ASN A 180 18.14 -11.54 -16.90
CA ASN A 180 17.07 -11.12 -15.99
C ASN A 180 17.24 -11.81 -14.63
N ALA A 181 18.25 -11.42 -13.87
CA ALA A 181 18.72 -12.13 -12.70
C ALA A 181 17.77 -12.03 -11.49
N ALA A 182 16.96 -10.99 -11.37
CA ALA A 182 16.05 -10.87 -10.22
C ALA A 182 14.72 -10.19 -10.56
N THR A 183 13.72 -10.42 -9.71
CA THR A 183 12.43 -9.72 -9.74
C THR A 183 12.19 -8.99 -8.42
N PHE A 184 12.33 -7.65 -8.41
CA PHE A 184 12.11 -6.85 -7.19
C PHE A 184 10.72 -6.27 -7.07
N SER A 185 9.98 -6.18 -8.17
CA SER A 185 8.65 -5.60 -8.16
C SER A 185 7.61 -6.57 -8.71
N LEU A 186 6.54 -6.73 -7.93
CA LEU A 186 5.34 -7.47 -8.25
C LEU A 186 4.13 -6.59 -7.95
N ALA A 187 3.25 -6.36 -8.93
CA ALA A 187 2.07 -5.52 -8.73
C ALA A 187 0.84 -6.06 -9.48
N PRO A 188 -0.29 -6.29 -8.80
CA PRO A 188 -1.58 -6.46 -9.45
C PRO A 188 -1.99 -5.20 -10.23
N TYR A 189 -2.44 -5.37 -11.47
CA TYR A 189 -3.01 -4.33 -12.31
C TYR A 189 -4.22 -4.88 -13.06
N GLY A 190 -5.41 -4.49 -12.63
CA GLY A 190 -6.65 -5.11 -13.11
C GLY A 190 -6.65 -6.61 -12.85
N SER A 191 -6.82 -7.41 -13.90
CA SER A 191 -6.80 -8.88 -13.84
C SER A 191 -5.42 -9.49 -14.12
N ARG A 192 -4.36 -8.68 -14.13
CA ARG A 192 -3.00 -9.10 -14.49
C ARG A 192 -2.03 -8.91 -13.33
N LEU A 193 -0.98 -9.71 -13.31
CA LEU A 193 0.17 -9.52 -12.41
C LEU A 193 1.34 -8.99 -13.23
N LEU A 194 1.97 -7.93 -12.74
CA LEU A 194 3.09 -7.26 -13.39
C LEU A 194 4.36 -7.56 -12.63
N VAL A 195 5.44 -7.78 -13.37
CA VAL A 195 6.79 -8.09 -12.89
C VAL A 195 7.77 -7.09 -13.48
N GLY A 196 8.60 -6.48 -12.65
CA GLY A 196 9.78 -5.74 -13.10
C GLY A 196 11.07 -6.52 -12.82
N THR A 197 11.92 -6.66 -13.84
CA THR A 197 13.19 -7.40 -13.73
C THR A 197 14.35 -6.49 -13.35
N TRP A 198 15.40 -7.10 -12.81
CA TRP A 198 16.75 -6.55 -12.69
C TRP A 198 17.69 -7.40 -13.53
N SER A 199 18.48 -6.73 -14.36
CA SER A 199 19.59 -7.32 -15.05
C SER A 199 20.92 -7.06 -14.34
N LEU A 200 21.71 -8.13 -14.19
CA LEU A 200 23.09 -8.05 -13.68
C LEU A 200 24.13 -7.92 -14.80
N ILE A 201 23.71 -8.07 -16.06
CA ILE A 201 24.61 -8.00 -17.21
C ILE A 201 24.62 -6.56 -17.72
N GLU A 202 25.80 -5.96 -17.75
CA GLU A 202 25.98 -4.61 -18.27
C GLU A 202 25.55 -4.56 -19.75
N GLY A 203 24.70 -3.59 -20.08
CA GLY A 203 24.12 -3.44 -21.43
C GLY A 203 22.87 -4.27 -21.69
N GLU A 204 22.46 -5.16 -20.77
CA GLU A 204 21.15 -5.81 -20.82
C GLU A 204 20.17 -5.05 -19.92
N PRO A 205 19.15 -4.39 -20.49
CA PRO A 205 18.28 -3.53 -19.71
C PRO A 205 17.09 -4.29 -19.10
N ALA A 206 16.42 -3.64 -18.14
CA ALA A 206 15.27 -4.18 -17.45
C ALA A 206 14.04 -4.33 -18.35
N GLN A 207 13.21 -5.28 -17.97
CA GLN A 207 11.97 -5.63 -18.65
C GLN A 207 10.79 -5.56 -17.68
N VAL A 208 9.61 -5.31 -18.23
CA VAL A 208 8.33 -5.38 -17.53
C VAL A 208 7.47 -6.45 -18.20
N TRP A 209 7.10 -7.46 -17.43
CA TRP A 209 6.31 -8.61 -17.88
C TRP A 209 4.91 -8.59 -17.26
N SER A 210 3.91 -8.95 -18.06
CA SER A 210 2.51 -9.03 -17.68
C SER A 210 2.03 -10.47 -17.76
N TYR A 211 1.43 -10.96 -16.68
CA TYR A 211 0.79 -12.28 -16.59
C TYR A 211 -0.72 -12.17 -16.61
N ASP A 212 -1.37 -12.91 -17.51
CA ASP A 212 -2.84 -12.95 -17.62
C ASP A 212 -3.50 -14.11 -16.86
N GLY A 213 -2.72 -14.89 -16.11
CA GLY A 213 -3.16 -16.13 -15.47
C GLY A 213 -2.78 -17.39 -16.25
N SER A 214 -2.25 -17.24 -17.46
CA SER A 214 -1.83 -18.36 -18.31
C SER A 214 -0.49 -18.13 -19.00
N GLN A 215 -0.21 -16.91 -19.46
CA GLN A 215 0.96 -16.58 -20.27
C GLN A 215 1.60 -15.27 -19.80
N TRP A 216 2.91 -15.16 -20.03
CA TRP A 216 3.67 -13.94 -19.81
C TRP A 216 3.90 -13.20 -21.12
N THR A 217 3.73 -11.89 -21.10
CA THR A 217 4.02 -11.02 -22.24
C THR A 217 4.79 -9.80 -21.76
N GLN A 218 5.92 -9.51 -22.40
CA GLN A 218 6.66 -8.27 -22.16
C GLN A 218 5.84 -7.07 -22.66
N ILE A 219 5.77 -6.00 -21.87
CA ILE A 219 4.92 -4.83 -22.17
C ILE A 219 5.68 -3.51 -22.25
N ASN A 220 7.01 -3.51 -22.16
CA ASN A 220 7.86 -2.35 -22.41
C ASN A 220 8.88 -2.66 -23.50
N GLU A 221 9.39 -1.62 -24.15
CA GLU A 221 10.69 -1.71 -24.82
C GLU A 221 11.77 -1.94 -23.75
N ASP A 222 12.76 -2.78 -24.06
CA ASP A 222 13.91 -3.08 -23.21
C ASP A 222 14.52 -1.78 -22.64
N GLY A 223 14.54 -1.63 -21.31
CA GLY A 223 15.03 -0.43 -20.63
C GLY A 223 14.22 0.85 -20.85
N PHE A 224 12.99 0.74 -21.34
CA PHE A 224 12.20 1.88 -21.80
C PHE A 224 12.92 2.71 -22.87
N GLY A 225 13.74 2.04 -23.71
CA GLY A 225 14.56 2.67 -24.75
C GLY A 225 15.93 3.17 -24.28
N ASN A 226 16.27 2.97 -23.00
CA ASN A 226 17.56 3.35 -22.41
C ASN A 226 18.27 2.10 -21.85
N SER A 227 19.41 1.71 -22.42
CA SER A 227 20.15 0.51 -21.99
C SER A 227 20.71 0.57 -20.57
N ASP A 228 20.85 1.78 -20.02
CA ASP A 228 21.35 2.00 -18.66
C ASP A 228 20.26 1.78 -17.59
N ASN A 229 19.00 1.64 -18.01
CA ASN A 229 17.88 1.28 -17.15
C ASN A 229 17.89 -0.23 -16.90
N VAL A 230 18.70 -0.68 -15.93
CA VAL A 230 18.94 -2.10 -15.71
C VAL A 230 18.01 -2.73 -14.67
N ALA A 231 17.22 -1.96 -13.90
CA ALA A 231 16.26 -2.53 -12.94
C ALA A 231 14.92 -1.76 -12.88
N VAL A 232 13.82 -2.50 -12.72
CA VAL A 232 12.50 -1.96 -12.32
C VAL A 232 12.24 -2.37 -10.87
N PHE A 233 12.60 -1.49 -9.93
CA PHE A 233 12.55 -1.80 -8.49
C PHE A 233 11.16 -1.67 -7.88
N SER A 234 10.29 -0.85 -8.46
CA SER A 234 8.95 -0.62 -7.90
C SER A 234 7.89 -0.51 -8.98
N LEU A 235 6.71 -1.06 -8.67
CA LEU A 235 5.51 -0.96 -9.49
C LEU A 235 4.34 -0.59 -8.58
N ALA A 236 3.54 0.38 -8.98
CA ALA A 236 2.33 0.75 -8.26
C ALA A 236 1.23 1.26 -9.20
N VAL A 237 -0.03 1.02 -8.84
CA VAL A 237 -1.17 1.57 -9.56
C VAL A 237 -1.67 2.81 -8.84
N TYR A 238 -1.77 3.93 -9.56
CA TYR A 238 -2.33 5.18 -9.06
C TYR A 238 -3.32 5.74 -10.07
N ARG A 239 -4.58 5.94 -9.66
CA ARG A 239 -5.67 6.40 -10.53
C ARG A 239 -5.78 5.60 -11.84
N ASP A 240 -5.75 4.27 -11.70
CA ASP A 240 -5.83 3.29 -12.80
C ASP A 240 -4.68 3.35 -13.81
N ILE A 241 -3.61 4.10 -13.53
CA ILE A 241 -2.38 4.13 -14.32
C ILE A 241 -1.32 3.32 -13.56
N LEU A 242 -0.57 2.49 -14.28
CA LEU A 242 0.57 1.76 -13.72
C LEU A 242 1.81 2.66 -13.77
N TYR A 243 2.55 2.72 -12.66
CA TYR A 243 3.79 3.47 -12.54
C TYR A 243 4.94 2.51 -12.24
N ALA A 244 6.08 2.76 -12.88
CA ALA A 244 7.32 2.01 -12.69
C ALA A 244 8.44 2.94 -12.20
N GLY A 245 9.11 2.53 -11.13
CA GLY A 245 10.31 3.15 -10.62
C GLY A 245 11.56 2.39 -11.06
N VAL A 246 12.45 3.10 -11.75
CA VAL A 246 13.56 2.50 -12.52
C VAL A 246 14.90 2.93 -11.94
N PHE A 247 15.87 2.02 -11.99
CA PHE A 247 17.26 2.25 -11.61
C PHE A 247 18.13 2.56 -12.82
N ASN A 248 18.87 3.65 -12.70
CA ASN A 248 19.88 4.08 -13.65
C ASN A 248 21.01 4.79 -12.91
N LYS A 249 22.17 4.12 -12.81
CA LYS A 249 23.35 4.64 -12.11
C LYS A 249 24.07 5.79 -12.83
N HIS A 250 23.77 5.99 -14.12
CA HIS A 250 24.51 6.92 -14.98
C HIS A 250 23.85 8.28 -15.07
N SER A 251 22.53 8.31 -15.29
CA SER A 251 21.77 9.55 -15.47
C SER A 251 20.82 9.86 -14.30
N GLY A 252 20.65 8.91 -13.37
CA GLY A 252 19.70 9.00 -12.26
C GLY A 252 18.38 8.31 -12.57
N ALA A 253 17.64 7.99 -11.52
CA ALA A 253 16.40 7.22 -11.52
C ALA A 253 15.33 7.80 -12.43
N GLU A 254 14.57 6.92 -13.09
CA GLU A 254 13.47 7.30 -13.96
C GLU A 254 12.13 6.82 -13.38
N MET A 255 11.10 7.62 -13.61
CA MET A 255 9.70 7.31 -13.32
C MET A 255 8.96 7.20 -14.64
N TRP A 256 8.27 6.09 -14.84
CA TRP A 256 7.50 5.82 -16.04
C TRP A 256 6.04 5.57 -15.70
N SER A 257 5.11 6.05 -16.52
CA SER A 257 3.67 5.76 -16.43
C SER A 257 3.21 4.96 -17.65
N TYR A 258 2.28 4.03 -17.45
CA TYR A 258 1.68 3.20 -18.47
C TYR A 258 0.16 3.36 -18.48
N ASP A 259 -0.38 3.82 -19.62
CA ASP A 259 -1.81 4.09 -19.81
C ASP A 259 -2.61 2.86 -20.27
N GLY A 260 -1.98 1.68 -20.33
CA GLY A 260 -2.55 0.48 -20.93
C GLY A 260 -2.11 0.23 -22.37
N SER A 261 -1.39 1.17 -22.98
CA SER A 261 -0.89 1.06 -24.36
C SER A 261 0.55 1.52 -24.53
N GLN A 262 0.95 2.60 -23.87
CA GLN A 262 2.25 3.26 -24.06
C GLN A 262 2.88 3.61 -22.72
N TRP A 263 4.21 3.54 -22.67
CA TRP A 263 5.01 4.02 -21.55
C TRP A 263 5.47 5.44 -21.82
N THR A 264 5.45 6.28 -20.79
CA THR A 264 5.93 7.67 -20.86
C THR A 264 6.71 8.01 -19.61
N GLN A 265 7.91 8.58 -19.77
CA GLN A 265 8.70 9.08 -18.66
C GLN A 265 8.06 10.35 -18.09
N ILE A 266 7.97 10.46 -16.77
CA ILE A 266 7.22 11.52 -16.08
C ILE A 266 8.06 12.29 -15.04
N ASN A 267 9.37 12.08 -14.99
CA ASN A 267 10.29 12.87 -14.19
C ASN A 267 11.49 13.32 -15.04
N ALA A 268 12.19 14.37 -14.60
CA ALA A 268 13.58 14.55 -14.99
C ALA A 268 14.42 13.46 -14.32
N ASN A 269 15.45 12.94 -14.99
CA ASN A 269 16.29 11.87 -14.44
C ASN A 269 16.82 12.24 -13.05
N GLY A 270 16.73 11.29 -12.11
CA GLY A 270 17.08 11.48 -10.71
C GLY A 270 16.23 12.54 -9.98
N PHE A 271 15.07 12.93 -10.54
CA PHE A 271 14.30 14.09 -10.08
C PHE A 271 15.11 15.40 -10.09
N GLY A 272 16.08 15.51 -11.00
CA GLY A 272 17.01 16.64 -11.10
C GLY A 272 18.28 16.49 -10.25
N ASP A 273 18.44 15.37 -9.55
CA ASP A 273 19.62 15.00 -8.76
C ASP A 273 20.13 13.63 -9.21
N SER A 274 21.28 13.59 -9.90
CA SER A 274 21.85 12.34 -10.43
C SER A 274 22.26 11.34 -9.35
N ASP A 275 22.42 11.76 -8.09
CA ASP A 275 22.70 10.84 -6.99
C ASP A 275 21.46 10.01 -6.60
N ASN A 276 20.25 10.42 -7.00
CA ASN A 276 19.07 9.57 -6.91
C ASN A 276 19.12 8.51 -8.00
N VAL A 277 19.78 7.38 -7.76
CA VAL A 277 20.04 6.35 -8.78
C VAL A 277 18.89 5.35 -8.98
N ALA A 278 17.99 5.20 -8.00
CA ALA A 278 16.80 4.32 -8.11
C ALA A 278 15.56 4.96 -7.51
N VAL A 279 14.38 4.57 -8.03
CA VAL A 279 13.11 4.66 -7.30
C VAL A 279 12.78 3.28 -6.72
N PHE A 280 13.10 3.10 -5.45
CA PHE A 280 13.04 1.80 -4.79
C PHE A 280 11.64 1.40 -4.35
N SER A 281 10.80 2.37 -4.01
CA SER A 281 9.46 2.08 -3.50
C SER A 281 8.44 3.10 -3.98
N LEU A 282 7.22 2.62 -4.17
CA LEU A 282 6.07 3.41 -4.55
C LEU A 282 4.91 3.06 -3.63
N ALA A 283 4.20 4.07 -3.13
CA ALA A 283 2.98 3.87 -2.35
C ALA A 283 1.97 4.98 -2.61
N VAL A 284 0.69 4.62 -2.66
CA VAL A 284 -0.40 5.59 -2.74
C VAL A 284 -0.93 5.88 -1.35
N PHE A 285 -0.94 7.15 -0.96
CA PHE A 285 -1.48 7.61 0.30
C PHE A 285 -2.26 8.91 0.11
N ASN A 286 -3.51 8.97 0.58
CA ASN A 286 -4.38 10.14 0.45
C ASN A 286 -4.47 10.71 -0.99
N ASP A 287 -4.67 9.83 -1.99
CA ASP A 287 -4.78 10.21 -3.41
C ASP A 287 -3.51 10.92 -3.95
N ILE A 288 -2.35 10.62 -3.37
CA ILE A 288 -1.03 11.05 -3.82
C ILE A 288 -0.16 9.80 -3.97
N LEU A 289 0.58 9.71 -5.07
CA LEU A 289 1.64 8.72 -5.26
C LEU A 289 2.92 9.25 -4.62
N TYR A 290 3.52 8.46 -3.73
CA TYR A 290 4.81 8.72 -3.12
C TYR A 290 5.87 7.79 -3.72
N ALA A 291 7.05 8.34 -3.99
CA ALA A 291 8.21 7.64 -4.52
C ALA A 291 9.40 7.83 -3.59
N GLY A 292 10.06 6.74 -3.21
CA GLY A 292 11.24 6.75 -2.35
C GLY A 292 12.48 6.38 -3.12
N THR A 293 13.54 7.19 -3.00
CA THR A 293 14.75 7.02 -3.79
C THR A 293 15.82 6.21 -3.06
N TRP A 294 16.69 5.56 -3.83
CA TRP A 294 18.08 5.37 -3.41
C TRP A 294 18.85 6.61 -3.75
N ASN A 295 19.54 7.21 -2.78
CA ASN A 295 20.49 8.27 -3.04
C ASN A 295 21.89 7.89 -2.56
N THR A 296 22.91 8.13 -3.39
CA THR A 296 24.30 7.72 -3.12
C THR A 296 25.12 8.74 -2.33
N ALA A 297 24.61 9.95 -2.07
CA ALA A 297 25.39 11.01 -1.42
C ALA A 297 24.60 11.87 -0.40
N GLY A 298 23.40 12.32 -0.77
CA GLY A 298 22.57 13.27 -0.01
C GLY A 298 21.54 12.64 0.93
N GLY A 299 21.45 11.31 0.97
CA GLY A 299 20.40 10.58 1.67
C GLY A 299 19.11 10.45 0.84
N THR A 300 18.34 9.40 1.10
CA THR A 300 17.09 9.06 0.42
C THR A 300 16.13 10.24 0.37
N GLN A 301 15.40 10.37 -0.73
CA GLN A 301 14.42 11.42 -0.93
C GLN A 301 13.05 10.81 -1.12
N ILE A 302 12.04 11.45 -0.52
CA ILE A 302 10.65 11.12 -0.76
C ILE A 302 10.06 12.17 -1.69
N TRP A 303 9.49 11.72 -2.80
CA TRP A 303 8.84 12.57 -3.79
C TRP A 303 7.34 12.28 -3.81
N SER A 304 6.53 13.30 -4.07
CA SER A 304 5.07 13.22 -4.15
C SER A 304 4.56 13.65 -5.52
N PHE A 305 3.53 12.95 -6.01
CA PHE A 305 2.91 13.16 -7.31
C PHE A 305 1.39 13.08 -7.20
N ALA A 306 0.71 14.15 -7.58
CA ALA A 306 -0.75 14.28 -7.54
C ALA A 306 -1.41 14.27 -8.93
N GLY A 307 -0.69 13.81 -9.96
CA GLY A 307 -1.12 13.79 -11.36
C GLY A 307 -0.34 14.74 -12.28
N SER A 308 0.44 15.68 -11.74
CA SER A 308 1.31 16.55 -12.53
C SER A 308 2.46 17.08 -11.68
N GLY A 309 3.70 16.91 -12.15
CA GLY A 309 4.90 17.38 -11.47
C GLY A 309 5.21 16.61 -10.19
N TRP A 310 6.51 16.40 -9.96
CA TRP A 310 7.02 15.78 -8.74
C TRP A 310 7.47 16.85 -7.76
N ASN A 311 7.12 16.69 -6.50
CA ASN A 311 7.50 17.61 -5.43
C ASN A 311 8.21 16.84 -4.32
N LEU A 312 9.37 17.35 -3.89
CA LEU A 312 10.07 16.80 -2.73
C LEU A 312 9.15 16.90 -1.50
N ALA A 313 8.94 15.77 -0.83
CA ALA A 313 8.00 15.58 0.26
C ALA A 313 8.75 15.28 1.56
N GLY A 314 9.50 16.26 2.06
CA GLY A 314 10.29 16.13 3.29
C GLY A 314 11.72 16.63 3.10
N MET A 315 12.60 16.26 4.02
CA MET A 315 14.04 16.52 3.94
C MET A 315 14.75 15.28 3.39
N ALA A 316 15.80 15.48 2.59
CA ALA A 316 16.66 14.37 2.18
C ALA A 316 17.25 13.65 3.41
N GLY A 317 17.25 12.32 3.37
CA GLY A 317 17.62 11.45 4.48
C GLY A 317 16.77 11.65 5.74
N PHE A 318 15.61 12.32 5.65
CA PHE A 318 14.86 12.81 6.80
C PHE A 318 15.69 13.67 7.79
N GLY A 319 16.77 14.30 7.30
CA GLY A 319 17.73 15.07 8.09
C GLY A 319 19.03 14.33 8.42
N ASP A 320 19.12 13.02 8.17
CA ASP A 320 20.35 12.22 8.28
C ASP A 320 20.75 11.65 6.92
N LYS A 321 21.88 12.11 6.36
CA LYS A 321 22.40 11.64 5.07
C LYS A 321 22.77 10.14 5.08
N GLY A 322 22.97 9.54 6.25
CA GLY A 322 23.19 8.11 6.42
C GLY A 322 21.97 7.26 6.07
N ASN A 323 20.77 7.84 6.03
CA ASN A 323 19.57 7.19 5.51
C ASN A 323 19.65 7.15 3.97
N VAL A 324 20.22 6.10 3.40
CA VAL A 324 20.60 6.08 1.96
C VAL A 324 19.49 5.62 1.03
N ASN A 325 18.55 4.80 1.50
CA ASN A 325 17.44 4.33 0.68
C ASN A 325 16.18 4.04 1.49
N THR A 326 15.07 3.86 0.76
CA THR A 326 13.77 3.42 1.29
C THR A 326 13.20 2.32 0.41
N GLN A 327 13.48 1.05 0.74
CA GLN A 327 13.01 -0.09 -0.06
C GLN A 327 11.55 -0.45 0.14
N ASN A 328 10.92 0.00 1.23
CA ASN A 328 9.53 -0.31 1.49
C ASN A 328 8.76 0.90 2.00
N MET A 329 7.54 1.06 1.49
CA MET A 329 6.54 2.00 1.96
C MET A 329 5.21 1.29 2.13
N THR A 330 4.56 1.48 3.28
CA THR A 330 3.28 0.83 3.57
C THR A 330 2.35 1.78 4.30
N VAL A 331 1.08 1.79 3.91
CA VAL A 331 0.04 2.54 4.63
C VAL A 331 -0.56 1.67 5.73
N PHE A 332 -0.38 2.07 6.98
CA PHE A 332 -0.95 1.39 8.14
C PHE A 332 -1.74 2.40 8.99
N ARG A 333 -2.98 2.06 9.36
CA ARG A 333 -3.87 2.91 10.19
C ARG A 333 -3.93 4.39 9.75
N ASN A 334 -4.08 4.62 8.44
CA ASN A 334 -4.16 5.95 7.83
C ASN A 334 -2.89 6.82 8.02
N THR A 335 -1.74 6.17 8.09
CA THR A 335 -0.41 6.79 8.11
C THR A 335 0.45 6.05 7.09
N LEU A 336 1.21 6.80 6.29
CA LEU A 336 2.23 6.21 5.42
C LEU A 336 3.51 6.01 6.24
N TYR A 337 4.01 4.78 6.28
CA TYR A 337 5.27 4.42 6.92
C TYR A 337 6.34 4.14 5.89
N VAL A 338 7.56 4.57 6.19
CA VAL A 338 8.74 4.39 5.34
C VAL A 338 9.89 3.92 6.22
N GLY A 339 10.52 2.81 5.85
CA GLY A 339 11.72 2.30 6.51
C GLY A 339 12.98 2.73 5.77
N THR A 340 14.05 3.04 6.51
CA THR A 340 15.36 3.40 5.94
C THR A 340 16.41 2.30 6.10
N GLU A 341 17.48 2.42 5.31
CA GLU A 341 18.78 1.79 5.58
C GLU A 341 19.77 2.85 6.07
N ASN A 342 20.41 2.59 7.22
CA ASN A 342 21.46 3.43 7.78
C ASN A 342 22.45 2.58 8.60
N SER A 343 23.63 2.34 8.04
CA SER A 343 24.68 1.49 8.63
C SER A 343 25.46 2.16 9.77
N VAL A 344 25.22 3.45 10.03
CA VAL A 344 25.94 4.23 11.04
C VAL A 344 25.11 4.39 12.30
N SER A 345 23.92 4.98 12.19
CA SER A 345 23.06 5.25 13.34
C SER A 345 21.99 4.18 13.57
N GLY A 346 21.77 3.29 12.58
CA GLY A 346 20.71 2.29 12.59
C GLY A 346 19.46 2.75 11.82
N ALA A 347 18.66 1.82 11.36
CA ALA A 347 17.47 2.08 10.56
C ALA A 347 16.40 2.87 11.33
N GLU A 348 15.65 3.66 10.57
CA GLU A 348 14.61 4.55 11.06
C GLU A 348 13.28 4.25 10.36
N LEU A 349 12.21 4.26 11.14
CA LEU A 349 10.84 4.20 10.67
C LEU A 349 10.23 5.60 10.74
N TRP A 350 9.86 6.13 9.58
CA TRP A 350 9.26 7.45 9.44
C TRP A 350 7.78 7.34 9.12
N ALA A 351 6.97 8.17 9.77
CA ALA A 351 5.53 8.23 9.58
C ALA A 351 5.11 9.57 8.99
N LEU A 352 4.37 9.54 7.89
CA LEU A 352 3.68 10.69 7.32
C LEU A 352 2.21 10.62 7.70
N GLN A 353 1.81 11.56 8.55
CA GLN A 353 0.40 11.79 8.84
C GLN A 353 -0.25 12.60 7.71
N PRO A 354 -1.57 12.47 7.49
CA PRO A 354 -2.27 13.42 6.63
C PRO A 354 -2.05 14.85 7.14
N PRO A 355 -1.87 15.85 6.27
CA PRO A 355 -1.62 17.22 6.69
C PRO A 355 -2.62 17.70 7.75
N LEU A 356 -2.10 18.15 8.90
CA LEU A 356 -2.87 18.78 9.97
C LEU A 356 -3.39 20.15 9.48
N GLY A 357 -4.43 20.12 8.64
CA GLY A 357 -4.93 21.31 7.95
C GLY A 357 -5.99 21.03 6.89
N THR A 358 -6.05 19.82 6.33
CA THR A 358 -7.17 19.41 5.44
C THR A 358 -8.37 18.89 6.24
N ARG A 359 -8.79 19.67 7.24
CA ARG A 359 -10.21 19.74 7.61
C ARG A 359 -10.90 20.69 6.62
N GLY A 360 -11.09 20.24 5.38
CA GLY A 360 -11.92 20.94 4.40
C GLY A 360 -11.26 21.15 3.03
N THR A 361 -12.02 20.75 2.01
CA THR A 361 -11.96 21.14 0.59
C THR A 361 -10.76 20.67 -0.25
N GLY A 362 -10.92 19.53 -0.93
CA GLY A 362 -10.24 19.24 -2.21
C GLY A 362 -9.79 17.78 -2.39
N SER A 363 -10.53 17.03 -3.21
CA SER A 363 -10.23 15.71 -3.82
C SER A 363 -10.15 14.45 -2.92
N GLY A 364 -11.05 13.49 -3.17
CA GLY A 364 -10.76 12.06 -3.03
C GLY A 364 -11.09 11.32 -1.73
N GLY A 365 -11.88 11.86 -0.80
CA GLY A 365 -12.14 11.20 0.50
C GLY A 365 -12.84 9.83 0.35
N SER A 366 -12.33 8.79 1.00
CA SER A 366 -13.00 7.49 1.10
C SER A 366 -14.21 7.55 2.06
N CYS A 367 -15.24 6.72 1.84
CA CYS A 367 -16.40 6.61 2.73
C CYS A 367 -16.13 5.58 3.83
N PHE A 368 -15.29 5.90 4.82
CA PHE A 368 -14.75 4.97 5.84
C PHE A 368 -15.77 4.02 6.47
N ILE A 369 -16.94 4.52 6.90
CA ILE A 369 -17.99 3.68 7.52
C ILE A 369 -18.59 2.71 6.48
N ALA A 370 -18.82 3.16 5.25
CA ALA A 370 -19.35 2.33 4.18
C ALA A 370 -18.30 1.30 3.72
N THR A 371 -17.04 1.72 3.58
CA THR A 371 -15.91 0.83 3.29
C THR A 371 -15.75 -0.25 4.36
N ALA A 372 -15.82 0.11 5.65
CA ALA A 372 -15.74 -0.87 6.75
C ALA A 372 -16.92 -1.85 6.75
N ALA A 373 -18.13 -1.40 6.39
CA ALA A 373 -19.32 -2.24 6.34
C ALA A 373 -19.34 -3.14 5.10
N PHE A 374 -18.99 -2.63 3.93
CA PHE A 374 -19.09 -3.34 2.66
C PHE A 374 -17.80 -4.10 2.31
N GLY A 375 -16.64 -3.68 2.79
CA GLY A 375 -15.37 -4.42 2.69
C GLY A 375 -14.45 -3.96 1.57
N SER A 376 -14.89 -3.04 0.70
CA SER A 376 -14.02 -2.42 -0.31
C SER A 376 -14.50 -0.99 -0.63
N PRO A 377 -13.56 -0.03 -0.83
CA PRO A 377 -13.90 1.31 -1.26
C PRO A 377 -14.40 1.37 -2.72
N MET A 378 -14.19 0.30 -3.50
CA MET A 378 -14.61 0.17 -4.90
C MET A 378 -15.93 -0.60 -5.06
N MET A 379 -16.55 -1.00 -3.95
CA MET A 379 -17.84 -1.70 -4.04
C MET A 379 -18.91 -0.74 -4.57
N GLY A 380 -19.75 -1.19 -5.51
CA GLY A 380 -20.73 -0.32 -6.18
C GLY A 380 -21.63 0.47 -5.22
N GLN A 381 -21.97 -0.09 -4.06
CA GLN A 381 -22.72 0.58 -2.99
C GLN A 381 -21.95 1.76 -2.38
N VAL A 382 -20.64 1.62 -2.18
CA VAL A 382 -19.77 2.67 -1.65
C VAL A 382 -19.60 3.78 -2.69
N GLU A 383 -19.49 3.41 -3.96
CA GLU A 383 -19.36 4.34 -5.07
C GLU A 383 -20.64 5.21 -5.26
N ILE A 384 -21.84 4.62 -5.14
CA ILE A 384 -23.10 5.37 -5.16
C ILE A 384 -23.13 6.44 -4.05
N LEU A 385 -22.67 6.11 -2.85
CA LEU A 385 -22.62 7.07 -1.73
C LEU A 385 -21.56 8.16 -1.93
N ARG A 386 -20.42 7.84 -2.56
CA ARG A 386 -19.39 8.83 -2.94
C ARG A 386 -19.94 9.83 -3.94
N GLN A 387 -20.57 9.33 -5.00
CA GLN A 387 -21.19 10.19 -6.02
C GLN A 387 -22.31 11.06 -5.44
N PHE A 388 -23.10 10.52 -4.50
CA PHE A 388 -24.13 11.30 -3.82
C PHE A 388 -23.52 12.44 -2.98
N ARG A 389 -22.47 12.13 -2.21
CA ARG A 389 -21.71 13.13 -1.45
C ARG A 389 -21.20 14.23 -2.37
N ASP A 390 -20.56 13.85 -3.47
CA ASP A 390 -19.88 14.78 -4.35
C ASP A 390 -20.85 15.66 -5.15
N ARG A 391 -21.93 15.08 -5.67
CA ARG A 391 -22.91 15.79 -6.50
C ARG A 391 -23.94 16.58 -5.70
N TYR A 392 -24.27 16.16 -4.47
CA TYR A 392 -25.39 16.73 -3.71
C TYR A 392 -25.02 17.27 -2.32
N LEU A 393 -24.10 16.64 -1.58
CA LEU A 393 -23.76 17.12 -0.23
C LEU A 393 -22.70 18.23 -0.27
N LEU A 394 -21.69 18.09 -1.12
CA LEU A 394 -20.60 19.08 -1.22
C LEU A 394 -20.98 20.34 -2.00
N THR A 395 -22.17 20.39 -2.58
CA THR A 395 -22.66 21.57 -3.33
C THR A 395 -23.29 22.64 -2.45
N ASN A 396 -23.57 22.36 -1.17
CA ASN A 396 -24.21 23.31 -0.26
C ASN A 396 -23.56 23.34 1.14
N ALA A 397 -23.75 24.45 1.86
CA ALA A 397 -23.06 24.70 3.14
C ALA A 397 -23.44 23.70 4.25
N ILE A 398 -24.69 23.24 4.28
CA ILE A 398 -25.17 22.28 5.27
C ILE A 398 -24.55 20.90 5.02
N GLY A 399 -24.56 20.44 3.77
CA GLY A 399 -23.93 19.18 3.39
C GLY A 399 -22.41 19.19 3.61
N LYS A 400 -21.72 20.31 3.32
CA LYS A 400 -20.29 20.47 3.66
C LYS A 400 -20.03 20.34 5.16
N LYS A 401 -20.86 20.94 6.02
CA LYS A 401 -20.76 20.80 7.49
C LYS A 401 -20.99 19.36 7.95
N PHE A 402 -22.01 18.69 7.40
CA PHE A 402 -22.30 17.29 7.68
C PHE A 402 -21.13 16.38 7.29
N VAL A 403 -20.61 16.53 6.07
CA VAL A 403 -19.47 15.77 5.57
C VAL A 403 -18.25 16.01 6.46
N SER A 404 -17.96 17.25 6.84
CA SER A 404 -16.85 17.57 7.76
C SER A 404 -17.00 16.87 9.13
N TRP A 405 -18.22 16.84 9.69
CA TRP A 405 -18.50 16.10 10.92
C TRP A 405 -18.32 14.58 10.72
N TYR A 406 -18.78 14.04 9.60
CA TYR A 406 -18.62 12.62 9.26
C TYR A 406 -17.13 12.25 9.18
N TYR A 407 -16.30 13.01 8.48
CA TYR A 407 -14.86 12.76 8.39
C TYR A 407 -14.14 12.92 9.74
N ARG A 408 -14.65 13.77 10.63
CA ARG A 408 -14.08 13.98 11.97
C ARG A 408 -14.35 12.82 12.93
N ASN A 409 -15.48 12.14 12.79
CA ASN A 409 -15.93 11.10 13.73
C ASN A 409 -15.95 9.70 13.11
N GLY A 410 -15.83 9.60 11.78
CA GLY A 410 -16.07 8.39 11.00
C GLY A 410 -15.03 7.30 11.20
N ASN A 411 -13.75 7.67 11.43
CA ASN A 411 -12.67 6.70 11.60
C ASN A 411 -12.85 5.83 12.86
N VAL A 412 -13.28 6.43 13.97
CA VAL A 412 -13.55 5.72 15.24
C VAL A 412 -14.71 4.74 15.08
N ILE A 413 -15.73 5.12 14.31
CA ILE A 413 -16.88 4.28 14.05
C ILE A 413 -16.52 3.16 13.06
N ALA A 414 -15.72 3.47 12.02
CA ALA A 414 -15.28 2.51 11.01
C ALA A 414 -14.42 1.39 11.61
N SER A 415 -13.44 1.72 12.45
CA SER A 415 -12.58 0.72 13.10
C SER A 415 -13.36 -0.21 14.05
N TYR A 416 -14.42 0.30 14.67
CA TYR A 416 -15.33 -0.52 15.50
C TYR A 416 -16.17 -1.52 14.66
N ILE A 417 -16.55 -1.14 13.44
CA ILE A 417 -17.37 -1.95 12.52
C ILE A 417 -16.55 -3.02 11.79
N GLU A 418 -15.31 -2.68 11.44
CA GLU A 418 -14.46 -3.47 10.52
C GLU A 418 -14.23 -4.92 10.97
N TYR A 419 -14.23 -5.19 12.27
CA TYR A 419 -13.98 -6.53 12.83
C TYR A 419 -15.23 -7.21 13.41
N ARG A 420 -16.43 -6.66 13.21
CA ARG A 420 -17.67 -7.15 13.85
C ARG A 420 -18.76 -7.47 12.81
N PRO A 421 -18.99 -8.76 12.48
CA PRO A 421 -19.98 -9.15 11.45
C PRO A 421 -21.40 -8.62 11.71
N LEU A 422 -21.86 -8.63 12.97
CA LEU A 422 -23.17 -8.09 13.34
C LEU A 422 -23.25 -6.57 13.19
N ALA A 423 -22.16 -5.85 13.48
CA ALA A 423 -22.10 -4.40 13.26
C ALA A 423 -22.11 -4.07 11.77
N LYS A 424 -21.38 -4.83 10.94
CA LYS A 424 -21.44 -4.69 9.47
C LYS A 424 -22.86 -4.92 8.95
N ALA A 425 -23.54 -5.97 9.41
CA ALA A 425 -24.92 -6.26 9.01
C ALA A 425 -25.88 -5.12 9.39
N ALA A 426 -25.80 -4.62 10.62
CA ALA A 426 -26.62 -3.50 11.08
C ALA A 426 -26.37 -2.22 10.27
N VAL A 427 -25.10 -1.90 9.99
CA VAL A 427 -24.72 -0.72 9.21
C VAL A 427 -25.15 -0.86 7.75
N ARG A 428 -24.99 -2.03 7.14
CA ARG A 428 -25.51 -2.31 5.78
C ARG A 428 -27.02 -2.07 5.71
N LEU A 429 -27.77 -2.63 6.66
CA LEU A 429 -29.22 -2.46 6.74
C LEU A 429 -29.62 -0.97 6.86
N ALA A 430 -28.90 -0.20 7.67
CA ALA A 430 -29.13 1.23 7.81
C ALA A 430 -28.78 2.04 6.54
N LEU A 431 -27.76 1.60 5.78
CA LEU A 431 -27.29 2.30 4.59
C LEU A 431 -28.09 1.97 3.32
N TYR A 432 -28.68 0.77 3.20
CA TYR A 432 -29.40 0.37 1.98
C TYR A 432 -30.51 1.34 1.54
N PRO A 433 -31.37 1.87 2.43
CA PRO A 433 -32.35 2.89 2.04
C PRO A 433 -31.70 4.16 1.46
N LEU A 434 -30.59 4.61 2.06
CA LEU A 434 -29.86 5.78 1.59
C LEU A 434 -29.16 5.51 0.25
N ILE A 435 -28.60 4.32 0.05
CA ILE A 435 -27.99 3.89 -1.22
C ILE A 435 -29.05 3.87 -2.32
N GLY A 436 -30.22 3.26 -2.07
CA GLY A 436 -31.32 3.21 -3.03
C GLY A 436 -31.83 4.60 -3.42
N PHE A 437 -32.02 5.49 -2.44
CA PHE A 437 -32.39 6.89 -2.69
C PHE A 437 -31.32 7.64 -3.49
N SER A 438 -30.06 7.47 -3.10
CA SER A 438 -28.90 8.08 -3.78
C SER A 438 -28.83 7.63 -5.24
N PHE A 439 -29.01 6.34 -5.51
CA PHE A 439 -29.05 5.79 -6.86
C PHE A 439 -30.19 6.40 -7.69
N LEU A 440 -31.42 6.43 -7.17
CA LEU A 440 -32.57 7.02 -7.87
C LEU A 440 -32.36 8.51 -8.20
N LEU A 441 -31.69 9.25 -7.32
CA LEU A 441 -31.29 10.64 -7.56
C LEU A 441 -30.22 10.76 -8.64
N ILE A 442 -29.15 9.98 -8.57
CA ILE A 442 -28.01 10.05 -9.49
C ILE A 442 -28.41 9.63 -10.89
N SER A 443 -29.24 8.58 -11.01
CA SER A 443 -29.71 8.03 -12.29
C SER A 443 -30.87 8.82 -12.91
N GLY A 444 -31.38 9.87 -12.25
CA GLY A 444 -32.48 10.69 -12.76
C GLY A 444 -33.86 10.01 -12.74
N TYR A 445 -33.99 8.84 -12.10
CA TYR A 445 -35.25 8.08 -12.03
C TYR A 445 -36.20 8.56 -10.94
N LEU A 446 -35.74 9.39 -9.99
CA LEU A 446 -36.54 9.84 -8.85
C LEU A 446 -37.89 10.50 -9.25
N PRO A 447 -37.97 11.39 -10.26
CA PRO A 447 -39.24 12.00 -10.67
C PRO A 447 -40.27 10.97 -11.13
N PHE A 448 -39.85 9.92 -11.84
CA PHE A 448 -40.74 8.86 -12.32
C PHE A 448 -41.28 7.99 -11.19
N VAL A 449 -40.44 7.68 -10.20
CA VAL A 449 -40.87 6.96 -8.98
C VAL A 449 -41.89 7.78 -8.20
N ILE A 450 -41.68 9.09 -8.06
CA ILE A 450 -42.61 9.99 -7.38
C ILE A 450 -43.96 10.03 -8.11
N VAL A 451 -43.96 10.20 -9.43
CA VAL A 451 -45.19 10.17 -10.25
C VAL A 451 -45.91 8.82 -10.11
N GLY A 452 -45.17 7.70 -10.14
CA GLY A 452 -45.72 6.36 -9.92
C GLY A 452 -46.37 6.19 -8.55
N LEU A 453 -45.76 6.72 -7.49
CA LEU A 453 -46.34 6.68 -6.13
C LEU A 453 -47.60 7.55 -6.01
N PHE A 454 -47.65 8.72 -6.66
CA PHE A 454 -48.84 9.55 -6.71
C PHE A 454 -49.97 8.90 -7.51
N LEU A 455 -49.66 8.28 -8.64
CA LEU A 455 -50.62 7.52 -9.44
C LEU A 455 -51.14 6.30 -8.68
N PHE A 456 -50.28 5.55 -8.01
CA PHE A 456 -50.68 4.42 -7.17
C PHE A 456 -51.59 4.87 -6.03
N LYS A 457 -51.23 5.96 -5.32
CA LYS A 457 -52.08 6.54 -4.26
C LYS A 457 -53.42 7.03 -4.84
N PHE A 458 -53.41 7.69 -6.00
CA PHE A 458 -54.62 8.13 -6.68
C PHE A 458 -55.53 6.95 -7.05
N LEU A 459 -54.98 5.88 -7.63
CA LEU A 459 -55.71 4.65 -7.96
C LEU A 459 -56.23 3.95 -6.70
N PHE A 460 -55.42 3.82 -5.66
CA PHE A 460 -55.81 3.21 -4.39
C PHE A 460 -56.96 3.96 -3.70
N PHE A 461 -56.95 5.30 -3.74
CA PHE A 461 -58.05 6.11 -3.19
C PHE A 461 -59.28 6.16 -4.10
N ARG A 462 -59.10 6.13 -5.43
CA ARG A 462 -60.21 6.13 -6.40
C ARG A 462 -60.95 4.80 -6.46
N PHE A 463 -60.26 3.68 -6.22
CA PHE A 463 -60.82 2.33 -6.23
C PHE A 463 -61.00 1.74 -4.82
N ARG A 464 -61.02 2.58 -3.77
CA ARG A 464 -61.31 2.13 -2.42
C ARG A 464 -62.75 1.59 -2.37
N PRO A 465 -62.99 0.29 -2.10
CA PRO A 465 -64.34 -0.26 -2.09
C PRO A 465 -65.14 0.44 -0.99
N LYS A 466 -66.28 1.05 -1.35
CA LYS A 466 -67.21 1.63 -0.36
C LYS A 466 -67.68 0.49 0.55
N LYS A 467 -67.48 0.63 1.86
CA LYS A 467 -68.11 -0.25 2.86
C LYS A 467 -69.62 -0.18 2.64
N LEU A 468 -70.26 -1.30 2.29
CA LEU A 468 -71.70 -1.46 2.35
C LEU A 468 -72.10 -1.29 3.81
N SER A 469 -72.79 -0.20 4.15
CA SER A 469 -73.45 -0.06 5.44
C SER A 469 -74.68 -0.97 5.44
N ALA A 470 -74.63 -2.04 6.24
CA ALA A 470 -75.83 -2.82 6.58
C ALA A 470 -76.76 -1.94 7.42
N GLN A 471 -78.03 -1.85 6.98
CA GLN A 471 -79.16 -1.45 7.82
C GLN A 471 -79.58 -2.63 8.70
#